data_AF-A0A372P1E7-F1
#
_entry.id   AF-A0A372P1E7-F1
#
_cell.length_a   1.000
_cell.length_b   1.000
_cell.length_c   1.000
_cell.angle_alpha   90.00
_cell.angle_beta   90.00
_cell.angle_gamma   90.00
#
_symmetry.space_group_name_H-M   'P 1'
#
loop_
_entity.id
_entity.type
_entity.pdbx_description
1 polymer ?
#
loop_
_entity_poly.entity_id
_entity_poly.type
_entity_poly.pdbx_seq_one_letter_code
_entity_poly.pdbx_strand_id
1 'polypeptide(L)'
;MKKYLTALFLVLSVCATTRSYGQSISFFDLTNLTNLSDGQAHTYLALGGIFKQDYVQEVNGKKIEYFKSKSVKAAPQTIMIGENEITANRTILRTVFYTTQDPQHIVNLIAQAKRAKLIMKFQGQDQNNNIYKFDNEFYNITMLISTDNNKGSVEVKQKEFIGY
;
A
#
# COMPACT_ATOMS: atom_id res chain seq x y z
N MET A 1 -8.76 43.60 28.10
CA MET A 1 -7.66 42.80 27.53
C MET A 1 -8.02 41.32 27.22
N LYS A 2 -9.29 40.88 27.29
CA LYS A 2 -9.69 39.49 26.93
C LYS A 2 -10.24 39.32 25.50
N LYS A 3 -10.49 40.43 24.78
CA LYS A 3 -11.13 40.42 23.44
C LYS A 3 -10.18 40.12 22.28
N TYR A 4 -8.86 40.20 22.50
CA TYR A 4 -7.85 39.92 21.47
C TYR A 4 -7.36 38.47 21.47
N LEU A 5 -7.62 37.72 22.56
CA LEU A 5 -7.19 36.33 22.70
C LEU A 5 -8.06 35.37 21.87
N THR A 6 -9.35 35.68 21.74
CA THR A 6 -10.28 34.95 20.87
C THR A 6 -10.03 35.22 19.39
N ALA A 7 -9.58 36.42 19.03
CA ALA A 7 -9.22 36.74 17.65
C ALA A 7 -7.93 36.02 17.20
N LEU A 8 -6.95 35.86 18.09
CA LEU A 8 -5.72 35.12 17.80
C LEU A 8 -5.98 33.62 17.57
N PHE A 9 -6.89 33.03 18.34
CA PHE A 9 -7.26 31.61 18.21
C PHE A 9 -8.02 31.33 16.90
N LEU A 10 -8.78 32.31 16.40
CA LEU A 10 -9.52 32.20 15.14
C LEU A 10 -8.65 32.39 13.89
N VAL A 11 -7.51 33.10 14.02
CA VAL A 11 -6.54 33.26 12.92
C VAL A 11 -5.58 32.07 12.83
N LEU A 12 -5.24 31.45 13.97
CA LEU A 12 -4.43 30.22 14.03
C LEU A 12 -5.16 29.00 13.44
N SER A 13 -6.49 28.94 13.50
CA SER A 13 -7.26 27.84 12.92
C SER A 13 -7.40 27.91 11.39
N VAL A 14 -7.23 29.09 10.78
CA VAL A 14 -7.31 29.29 9.32
C VAL A 14 -5.97 28.96 8.62
N CYS A 15 -4.85 28.94 9.36
CA CYS A 15 -3.55 28.51 8.83
C CYS A 15 -3.34 26.98 8.85
N ALA A 16 -4.25 26.22 9.46
CA ALA A 16 -4.24 24.77 9.38
C ALA A 16 -4.95 24.30 8.09
N THR A 17 -4.58 24.85 6.94
CA THR A 17 -4.86 24.19 5.66
C THR A 17 -4.00 22.93 5.64
N THR A 18 -4.52 21.85 6.20
CA THR A 18 -3.99 20.52 5.99
C THR A 18 -3.86 20.35 4.48
N ARG A 19 -2.62 20.27 4.00
CA ARG A 19 -2.37 19.81 2.64
C ARG A 19 -3.10 18.49 2.54
N SER A 20 -4.14 18.44 1.71
CA SER A 20 -4.82 17.20 1.35
C SER A 20 -3.78 16.37 0.61
N TYR A 21 -2.98 15.61 1.37
CA TYR A 21 -2.17 14.53 0.82
C TYR A 21 -3.18 13.63 0.14
N GLY A 22 -3.12 13.55 -1.19
CA GLY A 22 -4.04 12.72 -1.96
C GLY A 22 -4.12 11.34 -1.33
N GLN A 23 -5.34 10.80 -1.18
CA GLN A 23 -5.57 9.53 -0.49
C GLN A 23 -4.64 8.46 -1.06
N SER A 24 -3.68 8.02 -0.25
CA SER A 24 -2.85 6.85 -0.54
C SER A 24 -3.61 5.59 -0.17
N ILE A 25 -3.29 4.48 -0.82
CA ILE A 25 -3.87 3.19 -0.40
C ILE A 25 -3.53 2.90 1.07
N SER A 26 -4.46 2.31 1.82
CA SER A 26 -4.20 1.92 3.20
C SER A 26 -3.55 0.54 3.27
N PHE A 27 -2.95 0.23 4.43
CA PHE A 27 -2.39 -1.09 4.68
C PHE A 27 -3.47 -2.18 4.63
N PHE A 28 -4.64 -1.90 5.19
CA PHE A 28 -5.77 -2.82 5.19
C PHE A 28 -6.26 -3.11 3.78
N ASP A 29 -6.31 -2.11 2.90
CA ASP A 29 -6.69 -2.31 1.50
C ASP A 29 -5.72 -3.26 0.80
N LEU A 30 -4.41 -3.10 1.01
CA LEU A 30 -3.39 -4.00 0.43
C LEU A 30 -3.56 -5.44 0.90
N THR A 31 -3.75 -5.65 2.21
CA THR A 31 -3.99 -7.01 2.74
C THR A 31 -5.35 -7.56 2.30
N ASN A 32 -6.38 -6.72 2.18
CA ASN A 32 -7.68 -7.15 1.70
C ASN A 32 -7.61 -7.62 0.24
N LEU A 33 -6.89 -6.89 -0.61
CA LEU A 33 -6.67 -7.26 -2.01
C LEU A 33 -6.04 -8.65 -2.15
N THR A 34 -5.16 -9.06 -1.23
CA THR A 34 -4.59 -10.42 -1.26
C THR A 34 -5.61 -11.52 -0.95
N ASN A 35 -6.74 -11.21 -0.32
CA ASN A 35 -7.80 -12.18 -0.02
C ASN A 35 -8.91 -12.24 -1.08
N LEU A 36 -8.90 -11.30 -2.04
CA LEU A 36 -9.90 -11.24 -3.09
C LEU A 36 -9.47 -12.07 -4.30
N SER A 37 -10.44 -12.70 -4.98
CA SER A 37 -10.20 -13.21 -6.33
C SER A 37 -9.85 -12.07 -7.29
N ASP A 38 -9.19 -12.39 -8.41
CA ASP A 38 -8.71 -11.36 -9.34
C ASP A 38 -9.84 -10.45 -9.85
N GLY A 39 -11.04 -11.01 -10.11
CA GLY A 39 -12.22 -10.24 -10.49
C GLY A 39 -12.77 -9.34 -9.38
N GLN A 40 -12.73 -9.80 -8.13
CA GLN A 40 -13.12 -8.99 -6.97
C GLN A 40 -12.10 -7.87 -6.70
N ALA A 41 -10.81 -8.17 -6.78
CA ALA A 41 -9.74 -7.19 -6.64
C ALA A 41 -9.80 -6.11 -7.75
N HIS A 42 -10.04 -6.52 -9.00
CA HIS A 42 -10.30 -5.60 -10.11
C HIS A 42 -11.47 -4.67 -9.78
N THR A 43 -12.62 -5.23 -9.38
CA THR A 43 -13.82 -4.47 -9.06
C THR A 43 -13.57 -3.48 -7.92
N TYR A 44 -12.90 -3.93 -6.85
CA TYR A 44 -12.54 -3.10 -5.70
C TYR A 44 -11.70 -1.89 -6.13
N LEU A 45 -10.66 -2.10 -6.95
CA LEU A 45 -9.78 -1.02 -7.42
C LEU A 45 -10.45 -0.09 -8.41
N ALA A 46 -11.27 -0.63 -9.33
CA ALA A 46 -11.95 0.15 -10.35
C ALA A 46 -13.04 1.06 -9.76
N LEU A 47 -13.84 0.53 -8.82
CA LEU A 47 -14.94 1.25 -8.18
C LEU A 47 -14.50 2.16 -7.03
N GLY A 48 -13.36 1.89 -6.38
CA GLY A 48 -12.84 2.68 -5.26
C GLY A 48 -12.45 4.12 -5.62
N GLY A 49 -12.49 4.52 -6.89
CA GLY A 49 -12.34 5.92 -7.31
C GLY A 49 -10.90 6.45 -7.32
N ILE A 50 -9.98 5.81 -6.59
CA ILE A 50 -8.57 6.24 -6.48
C ILE A 50 -7.74 5.75 -7.67
N PHE A 51 -7.98 4.52 -8.12
CA PHE A 51 -7.18 3.85 -9.14
C PHE A 51 -8.00 3.61 -10.42
N LYS A 52 -7.33 3.61 -11.57
CA LYS A 52 -7.87 3.12 -12.84
C LYS A 52 -6.96 2.02 -13.37
N GLN A 53 -7.55 1.07 -14.07
CA GLN A 53 -6.77 0.08 -14.81
C GLN A 53 -5.88 0.81 -15.83
N ASP A 54 -4.61 0.43 -15.87
CA ASP A 54 -3.62 0.96 -16.80
C ASP A 54 -3.47 0.02 -17.98
N TYR A 55 -3.09 -1.23 -17.71
CA TYR A 55 -2.97 -2.29 -18.70
C TYR A 55 -3.07 -3.67 -18.06
N VAL A 56 -3.19 -4.67 -18.92
CA VAL A 56 -3.19 -6.09 -18.57
C VAL A 56 -2.03 -6.76 -19.30
N GLN A 57 -1.36 -7.68 -18.63
CA GLN A 57 -0.32 -8.50 -19.22
C GLN A 57 -0.60 -9.97 -18.93
N GLU A 58 -0.34 -10.83 -19.91
CA GLU A 58 -0.36 -12.28 -19.71
C GLU A 58 1.07 -12.78 -19.49
N VAL A 59 1.32 -13.44 -18.35
CA VAL A 59 2.63 -13.97 -17.97
C VAL A 59 2.45 -15.41 -17.51
N ASN A 60 3.05 -16.36 -18.23
CA ASN A 60 2.94 -17.80 -17.92
C ASN A 60 1.48 -18.30 -17.78
N GLY A 61 0.58 -17.80 -18.63
CA GLY A 61 -0.85 -18.14 -18.60
C GLY A 61 -1.63 -17.48 -17.43
N LYS A 62 -1.01 -16.56 -16.70
CA LYS A 62 -1.67 -15.74 -15.66
C LYS A 62 -1.96 -14.36 -16.20
N LYS A 63 -3.15 -13.84 -15.91
CA LYS A 63 -3.54 -12.47 -16.21
C LYS A 63 -3.11 -11.55 -15.07
N ILE A 64 -2.11 -10.72 -15.33
CA ILE A 64 -1.60 -9.72 -14.40
C ILE A 64 -2.22 -8.37 -14.77
N GLU A 65 -2.83 -7.70 -13.80
CA GLU A 65 -3.45 -6.40 -14.00
C GLU A 65 -2.69 -5.31 -13.27
N TYR A 66 -2.43 -4.22 -13.99
CA TYR A 66 -1.75 -3.04 -13.46
C TYR A 66 -2.75 -1.89 -13.37
N PHE A 67 -2.74 -1.22 -12.23
CA PHE A 67 -3.56 -0.06 -11.94
C PHE A 67 -2.67 1.13 -11.63
N LYS A 68 -3.11 2.33 -12.00
CA LYS A 68 -2.46 3.59 -11.64
C LYS A 68 -3.42 4.57 -11.01
N SER A 69 -2.90 5.46 -10.17
CA SER A 69 -3.68 6.54 -9.56
C SER A 69 -4.34 7.42 -10.61
N LYS A 70 -5.61 7.81 -10.40
CA LYS A 70 -6.34 8.72 -11.30
C LYS A 70 -5.90 10.18 -11.14
N SER A 71 -5.53 10.57 -9.92
CA SER A 71 -5.17 11.95 -9.60
C SER A 71 -3.83 12.33 -10.22
N VAL A 72 -3.80 13.47 -10.91
CA VAL A 72 -2.57 14.13 -11.39
C VAL A 72 -1.96 15.06 -10.34
N LYS A 73 -2.67 15.33 -9.25
CA LYS A 73 -2.24 16.23 -8.17
C LYS A 73 -1.53 15.50 -7.04
N ALA A 74 -1.74 14.19 -6.93
CA ALA A 74 -1.07 13.33 -5.95
C ALA A 74 0.14 12.66 -6.61
N ALA A 75 1.11 12.23 -5.78
CA ALA A 75 2.23 11.45 -6.27
C ALA A 75 1.72 10.19 -7.00
N PRO A 76 2.28 9.85 -8.18
CA PRO A 76 1.90 8.64 -8.89
C PRO A 76 1.99 7.39 -8.02
N GLN A 77 0.97 6.56 -8.08
CA GLN A 77 0.89 5.28 -7.41
C GLN A 77 0.51 4.19 -8.41
N THR A 78 1.04 2.98 -8.24
CA THR A 78 0.62 1.81 -9.01
C THR A 78 0.32 0.63 -8.11
N ILE A 79 -0.60 -0.22 -8.55
CA ILE A 79 -0.93 -1.50 -7.91
C ILE A 79 -0.89 -2.60 -8.97
N MET A 80 -0.29 -3.73 -8.64
CA MET A 80 -0.32 -4.94 -9.45
C MET A 80 -1.05 -6.06 -8.70
N ILE A 81 -1.99 -6.70 -9.39
CA ILE A 81 -2.76 -7.86 -8.91
C ILE A 81 -2.71 -8.99 -9.94
N GLY A 82 -3.10 -10.20 -9.53
CA GLY A 82 -3.12 -11.40 -10.38
C GLY A 82 -1.89 -12.31 -10.22
N GLU A 83 -0.85 -11.85 -9.51
CA GLU A 83 0.27 -12.70 -9.12
C GLU A 83 -0.17 -13.68 -8.03
N ASN A 84 0.06 -14.97 -8.24
CA ASN A 84 -0.32 -16.01 -7.30
C ASN A 84 0.58 -17.24 -7.35
N GLU A 85 0.55 -18.03 -6.29
CA GLU A 85 1.14 -19.36 -6.20
C GLU A 85 0.02 -20.38 -5.95
N ILE A 86 0.05 -21.50 -6.66
CA ILE A 86 -0.87 -22.62 -6.43
C ILE A 86 -0.09 -23.69 -5.68
N THR A 87 -0.46 -23.92 -4.43
CA THR A 87 0.19 -24.93 -3.58
C THR A 87 -0.24 -26.35 -3.98
N ALA A 88 0.43 -27.37 -3.42
CA ALA A 88 0.13 -28.78 -3.72
C ALA A 88 -1.32 -29.18 -3.40
N ASN A 89 -1.95 -28.53 -2.41
CA ASN A 89 -3.37 -28.75 -2.05
C ASN A 89 -4.35 -27.89 -2.88
N ARG A 90 -3.88 -27.24 -3.96
CA ARG A 90 -4.63 -26.35 -4.85
C ARG A 90 -5.12 -25.05 -4.19
N THR A 91 -4.57 -24.66 -3.05
CA THR A 91 -4.82 -23.34 -2.47
C THR A 91 -4.11 -22.28 -3.31
N ILE A 92 -4.82 -21.18 -3.60
CA ILE A 92 -4.26 -20.04 -4.35
C ILE A 92 -3.81 -18.98 -3.35
N LEU A 93 -2.49 -18.80 -3.22
CA LEU A 93 -1.86 -17.75 -2.42
C LEU A 93 -1.58 -16.55 -3.31
N ARG A 94 -2.07 -15.36 -2.95
CA ARG A 94 -1.95 -14.18 -3.80
C ARG A 94 -0.86 -13.23 -3.33
N THR A 95 -0.31 -12.49 -4.28
CA THR A 95 0.64 -11.42 -4.03
C THR A 95 0.11 -10.12 -4.63
N VAL A 96 0.16 -9.05 -3.84
CA VAL A 96 -0.18 -7.70 -4.29
C VAL A 96 1.07 -6.84 -4.19
N PHE A 97 1.34 -6.08 -5.23
CA PHE A 97 2.43 -5.12 -5.26
C PHE A 97 1.88 -3.71 -5.35
N TYR A 98 2.49 -2.79 -4.62
CA TYR A 98 2.19 -1.38 -4.64
C TYR A 98 3.49 -0.59 -4.84
N THR A 99 3.46 0.45 -5.66
CA THR A 99 4.56 1.41 -5.76
C THR A 99 4.06 2.84 -5.70
N THR A 100 4.93 3.75 -5.31
CA THR A 100 4.64 5.18 -5.21
C THR A 100 5.88 6.03 -5.41
N GLN A 101 5.69 7.25 -5.92
CA GLN A 101 6.71 8.30 -5.99
C GLN A 101 6.70 9.23 -4.76
N ASP A 102 6.03 8.83 -3.66
CA ASP A 102 6.06 9.54 -2.39
C ASP A 102 6.46 8.57 -1.26
N PRO A 103 7.72 8.61 -0.80
CA PRO A 103 8.20 7.78 0.30
C PRO A 103 7.37 7.90 1.59
N GLN A 104 6.70 9.03 1.81
CA GLN A 104 5.86 9.24 2.99
C GLN A 104 4.68 8.27 3.03
N HIS A 105 4.16 7.83 1.87
CA HIS A 105 3.15 6.78 1.82
C HIS A 105 3.66 5.47 2.41
N ILE A 106 4.91 5.08 2.13
CA ILE A 106 5.50 3.88 2.72
C ILE A 106 5.72 4.04 4.23
N VAL A 107 6.21 5.20 4.67
CA VAL A 107 6.33 5.51 6.11
C VAL A 107 4.98 5.37 6.82
N ASN A 108 3.89 5.84 6.19
CA ASN A 108 2.54 5.70 6.71
C ASN A 108 2.08 4.24 6.75
N LEU A 109 2.41 3.43 5.73
CA LEU A 109 2.11 2.00 5.68
C LEU A 109 2.88 1.21 6.75
N ILE A 110 4.16 1.54 6.98
CA ILE A 110 4.97 0.99 8.08
C ILE A 110 4.31 1.28 9.43
N ALA A 111 3.84 2.51 9.64
CA ALA A 111 3.15 2.88 10.87
C ALA A 111 1.83 2.12 11.05
N GLN A 112 1.07 1.91 9.96
CA GLN A 112 -0.16 1.12 9.98
C GLN A 112 0.11 -0.36 10.27
N ALA A 113 1.12 -0.97 9.65
CA ALA A 113 1.52 -2.36 9.90
C ALA A 113 1.90 -2.58 11.38
N LYS A 114 2.64 -1.64 11.98
CA LYS A 114 2.95 -1.65 13.42
C LYS A 114 1.67 -1.58 14.28
N ARG A 115 0.73 -0.69 13.95
CA ARG A 115 -0.56 -0.58 14.67
C ARG A 115 -1.44 -1.83 14.52
N ALA A 116 -1.37 -2.48 13.36
CA ALA A 116 -2.01 -3.77 13.10
C ALA A 116 -1.32 -4.95 13.80
N LYS A 117 -0.30 -4.68 14.64
CA LYS A 117 0.45 -5.66 15.44
C LYS A 117 1.17 -6.73 14.61
N LEU A 118 1.56 -6.42 13.37
CA LEU A 118 2.47 -7.29 12.63
C LEU A 118 3.85 -7.28 13.29
N ILE A 119 4.52 -8.43 13.28
CA ILE A 119 5.84 -8.59 13.85
C ILE A 119 6.86 -8.10 12.82
N MET A 120 7.62 -7.05 13.15
CA MET A 120 8.76 -6.65 12.33
C MET A 120 9.87 -7.68 12.48
N LYS A 121 10.13 -8.45 11.42
CA LYS A 121 11.18 -9.48 11.38
C LYS A 121 12.53 -8.92 10.95
N PHE A 122 12.52 -7.81 10.21
CA PHE A 122 13.74 -7.20 9.71
C PHE A 122 13.56 -5.69 9.52
N GLN A 123 14.61 -4.95 9.86
CA GLN A 123 14.81 -3.56 9.48
C GLN A 123 16.29 -3.38 9.15
N GLY A 124 16.58 -2.88 7.96
CA GLY A 124 17.95 -2.65 7.51
C GLY A 124 17.96 -1.85 6.22
N GLN A 125 19.09 -1.86 5.52
CA GLN A 125 19.23 -1.20 4.23
C GLN A 125 20.17 -2.01 3.32
N ASP A 126 19.95 -1.89 2.02
CA ASP A 126 20.94 -2.25 1.01
C ASP A 126 21.52 -0.98 0.37
N GLN A 127 22.21 -1.10 -0.76
CA GLN A 127 22.79 0.03 -1.47
C GLN A 127 21.75 1.07 -1.92
N ASN A 128 20.53 0.62 -2.21
CA ASN A 128 19.51 1.40 -2.92
C ASN A 128 18.24 1.62 -2.10
N ASN A 129 18.01 0.87 -1.02
CA ASN A 129 16.75 0.87 -0.27
C ASN A 129 16.95 0.72 1.23
N ASN A 130 16.13 1.44 1.99
CA ASN A 130 15.74 1.03 3.34
C ASN A 130 14.69 -0.08 3.23
N ILE A 131 14.89 -1.16 3.98
CA ILE A 131 14.10 -2.39 3.88
C ILE A 131 13.44 -2.67 5.23
N TYR A 132 12.13 -2.88 5.21
CA TYR A 132 11.34 -3.26 6.36
C TYR A 132 10.55 -4.53 6.02
N LYS A 133 10.69 -5.58 6.83
CA LYS A 133 9.91 -6.81 6.66
C LYS A 133 9.04 -7.06 7.88
N PHE A 134 7.77 -7.30 7.63
CA PHE A 134 6.75 -7.63 8.60
C PHE A 134 6.17 -9.01 8.31
N ASP A 135 5.75 -9.71 9.36
CA ASP A 135 5.19 -11.05 9.28
C ASP A 135 4.08 -11.22 10.32
N ASN A 136 3.08 -12.02 9.97
CA ASN A 136 2.13 -12.62 10.90
C ASN A 136 1.72 -14.01 10.37
N GLU A 137 0.65 -14.59 10.93
CA GLU A 137 0.15 -15.90 10.50
C GLU A 137 -0.32 -15.92 9.03
N PHE A 138 -0.82 -14.79 8.52
CA PHE A 138 -1.50 -14.71 7.22
C PHE A 138 -0.65 -14.12 6.10
N TYR A 139 0.33 -13.27 6.41
CA TYR A 139 1.05 -12.48 5.41
C TYR A 139 2.54 -12.34 5.73
N ASN A 140 3.34 -12.33 4.66
CA ASN A 140 4.68 -11.77 4.62
C ASN A 140 4.62 -10.43 3.89
N ILE A 141 5.20 -9.37 4.46
CA ILE A 141 5.14 -8.03 3.89
C ILE A 141 6.53 -7.43 3.84
N THR A 142 6.95 -6.99 2.65
CA THR A 142 8.20 -6.26 2.45
C THR A 142 7.87 -4.85 2.01
N MET A 143 8.41 -3.85 2.70
CA MET A 143 8.29 -2.45 2.36
C MET A 143 9.68 -1.86 2.10
N LEU A 144 9.83 -1.21 0.95
CA LEU A 144 11.08 -0.62 0.50
C LEU A 144 10.89 0.89 0.35
N ILE A 145 11.88 1.65 0.83
CA ILE A 145 12.01 3.08 0.57
C ILE A 145 13.35 3.29 -0.11
N SER A 146 13.33 3.73 -1.37
CA SER A 146 14.56 4.01 -2.11
C SER A 146 15.36 5.14 -1.42
N THR A 147 16.67 5.00 -1.44
CA THR A 147 17.63 6.00 -0.91
C THR A 147 18.00 7.06 -1.94
N ASP A 148 17.66 6.86 -3.21
CA ASP A 148 18.20 7.61 -4.35
C ASP A 148 17.15 8.32 -5.22
N ASN A 149 15.90 7.84 -5.27
CA ASN A 149 14.96 8.25 -6.32
C ASN A 149 13.52 8.52 -5.86
N ASN A 150 13.29 8.84 -4.58
CA ASN A 150 11.97 9.18 -4.01
C ASN A 150 10.89 8.16 -4.36
N LYS A 151 11.24 6.87 -4.43
CA LYS A 151 10.29 5.79 -4.67
C LYS A 151 10.10 4.95 -3.43
N GLY A 152 8.91 4.37 -3.38
CA GLY A 152 8.53 3.40 -2.38
C GLY A 152 7.86 2.21 -3.02
N SER A 153 8.02 1.03 -2.43
CA SER A 153 7.25 -0.14 -2.82
C SER A 153 6.82 -0.98 -1.62
N VAL A 154 5.73 -1.71 -1.80
CA VAL A 154 5.24 -2.72 -0.88
C VAL A 154 4.92 -3.98 -1.66
N GLU A 155 5.35 -5.12 -1.13
CA GLU A 155 4.94 -6.45 -1.55
C GLU A 155 4.20 -7.09 -0.37
N VAL A 156 2.96 -7.52 -0.60
CA VAL A 156 2.16 -8.29 0.37
C VAL A 156 1.94 -9.68 -0.20
N LYS A 157 2.52 -10.69 0.44
CA LYS A 157 2.40 -12.11 0.07
C LYS A 157 1.52 -12.83 1.09
N GLN A 158 0.46 -13.47 0.60
CA GLN A 158 -0.34 -14.37 1.42
C GLN A 158 0.46 -15.63 1.79
N LYS A 159 0.31 -16.09 3.03
CA LYS A 159 0.89 -17.34 3.52
C LYS A 159 -0.13 -18.45 3.42
N GLU A 160 0.36 -19.67 3.25
CA GLU A 160 -0.47 -20.85 3.45
C GLU A 160 -0.93 -20.88 4.91
N PHE A 161 -2.24 -21.00 5.11
CA PHE A 161 -2.79 -21.19 6.43
C PHE A 161 -2.56 -22.63 6.87
N ILE A 162 -1.60 -22.82 7.78
CA ILE A 162 -1.37 -24.10 8.43
C ILE A 162 -2.23 -24.09 9.68
N GLY A 163 -3.49 -24.53 9.54
CA GLY A 163 -4.36 -24.73 10.70
C GLY A 163 -3.75 -25.82 11.58
N TYR A 164 -3.37 -25.45 12.80
CA TYR A 164 -2.91 -26.39 13.83
C TYR A 164 -4.11 -27.00 14.58
#